data_AF-A0A7C4DJ93-F1
#
_entry.id   AF-A0A7C4DJ93-F1
#
_cell.length_a   1.000
_cell.length_b   1.000
_cell.length_c   1.000
_cell.angle_alpha   90.00
_cell.angle_beta   90.00
_cell.angle_gamma   90.00
#
_symmetry.space_group_name_H-M   'P 1'
#
loop_
_entity.id
_entity.type
_entity.pdbx_description
1 polymer ?
#
loop_
_entity_poly.entity_id
_entity_poly.type
_entity_poly.pdbx_seq_one_letter_code
_entity_poly.pdbx_strand_id
1 'polypeptide(L)'
;MTELKPNAEISATIAPGRENLSDGKKGLALIMAIAFSVRLAYLVEYSFSDWWDALIMDPGNHWDLAGRIAAGDGMGPYAFFRAPLYLYLLAGLRVVFGDSLWPVRVLQLFLGAAVCGMVFTLGRRLLSPALAFVGALIYSCWWVPVYFDGELLTESPATFLNLLLLLLLDRADEDGQRQKWWLAGAGLTAGLSAVTRPNILLFATAVTLVLGVRCVARLRLRGEWRGPLVGTVMFVVGAGLPVAPVT
;
A
#
# COMPACT_ATOMS: atom_id res chain seq x y z
N MET A 1 52.37 19.74 6.07
CA MET A 1 51.17 19.95 6.90
C MET A 1 50.20 20.80 6.09
N THR A 2 49.29 20.15 5.38
CA THR A 2 48.30 20.81 4.52
C THR A 2 46.96 20.25 4.96
N GLU A 3 46.21 21.03 5.73
CA GLU A 3 44.90 20.62 6.23
C GLU A 3 43.90 20.54 5.07
N LEU A 4 43.46 19.33 4.76
CA LEU A 4 42.28 19.08 3.93
C LEU A 4 41.04 19.41 4.75
N LYS A 5 40.43 20.58 4.50
CA LYS A 5 39.08 20.90 4.98
C LYS A 5 38.08 19.89 4.40
N PRO A 6 37.20 19.27 5.20
CA PRO A 6 36.14 18.43 4.65
C PRO A 6 35.17 19.30 3.87
N ASN A 7 34.90 18.92 2.62
CA ASN A 7 33.94 19.55 1.71
C ASN A 7 32.53 19.60 2.32
N ALA A 8 32.20 20.70 3.00
CA ALA A 8 30.86 20.97 3.52
C ALA A 8 29.82 21.20 2.41
N GLU A 9 30.25 21.45 1.17
CA GLU A 9 29.36 21.75 0.03
C GLU A 9 28.69 20.51 -0.58
N ILE A 10 29.24 19.30 -0.41
CA ILE A 10 28.66 18.08 -0.99
C ILE A 10 27.48 17.55 -0.15
N SER A 11 27.42 17.91 1.14
CA SER A 11 26.36 17.43 2.06
C SER A 11 25.02 18.16 1.90
N ALA A 12 25.02 19.37 1.33
CA ALA A 12 23.81 20.20 1.19
C ALA A 12 22.96 19.89 -0.06
N THR A 13 23.46 19.09 -1.01
CA THR A 13 22.80 18.90 -2.33
C THR A 13 21.74 17.78 -2.33
N ILE A 14 21.61 16.98 -1.27
CA ILE A 14 20.67 15.83 -1.20
C ILE A 14 19.80 15.87 0.07
N ALA A 15 19.37 17.06 0.50
CA ALA A 15 18.23 17.15 1.40
C ALA A 15 17.01 17.47 0.54
N PRO A 16 16.14 16.50 0.18
CA PRO A 16 14.90 16.81 -0.52
C PRO A 16 14.12 17.82 0.32
N GLY A 17 13.91 19.01 -0.24
CA GLY A 17 13.05 20.01 0.36
C GLY A 17 11.65 19.43 0.46
N ARG A 18 11.12 19.30 1.68
CA ARG A 18 9.75 18.82 1.92
C ARG A 18 8.76 19.87 1.38
N GLU A 19 8.48 19.81 0.09
CA GLU A 19 7.53 20.71 -0.56
C GLU A 19 6.11 20.49 -0.07
N ASN A 20 5.33 21.56 -0.05
CA ASN A 20 3.95 21.53 0.39
C ASN A 20 3.08 20.75 -0.63
N LEU A 21 2.21 19.85 -0.14
CA LEU A 21 1.36 19.02 -0.99
C LEU A 21 0.44 19.85 -1.90
N SER A 22 0.13 21.09 -1.52
CA SER A 22 -0.71 22.02 -2.28
C SER A 22 -0.18 22.33 -3.68
N ASP A 23 1.14 22.31 -3.86
CA ASP A 23 1.78 22.88 -5.04
C ASP A 23 1.76 21.91 -6.23
N GLY A 24 1.41 20.64 -5.98
CA GLY A 24 1.34 19.59 -7.01
C GLY A 24 -0.06 19.04 -7.23
N LYS A 25 -1.12 19.72 -6.77
CA LYS A 25 -2.51 19.26 -6.98
C LYS A 25 -2.83 19.03 -8.46
N LYS A 26 -2.33 19.90 -9.35
CA LYS A 26 -2.50 19.74 -10.80
C LYS A 26 -1.77 18.50 -11.33
N GLY A 27 -0.53 18.29 -10.90
CA GLY A 27 0.25 17.10 -11.27
C GLY A 27 -0.39 15.82 -10.76
N LEU A 28 -0.86 15.81 -9.51
CA LEU A 28 -1.58 14.68 -8.93
C LEU A 28 -2.88 14.39 -9.69
N ALA A 29 -3.70 15.41 -9.96
CA ALA A 29 -4.93 15.25 -10.71
C ALA A 29 -4.67 14.71 -12.13
N LEU A 30 -3.62 15.20 -12.79
CA LEU A 30 -3.21 14.72 -14.10
C LEU A 30 -2.76 13.25 -14.06
N ILE A 31 -1.91 12.87 -13.10
CA ILE A 31 -1.48 11.47 -12.92
C ILE A 31 -2.68 10.56 -12.64
N MET A 32 -3.57 10.96 -11.73
CA MET A 32 -4.78 10.20 -11.41
C MET A 32 -5.69 10.04 -12.63
N ALA A 33 -5.87 11.10 -13.42
CA ALA A 33 -6.65 11.05 -14.65
C ALA A 33 -6.01 10.10 -15.68
N ILE A 34 -4.70 10.20 -15.93
CA ILE A 34 -3.99 9.30 -16.84
C ILE A 34 -4.09 7.85 -16.36
N ALA A 35 -3.78 7.60 -15.09
CA ALA A 35 -3.79 6.26 -14.50
C ALA A 35 -5.18 5.60 -14.59
N PHE A 36 -6.24 6.38 -14.32
CA PHE A 36 -7.63 5.94 -14.46
C PHE A 36 -7.99 5.68 -15.92
N SER A 37 -7.68 6.62 -16.83
CA SER A 37 -8.00 6.48 -18.25
C SER A 37 -7.31 5.28 -18.90
N VAL A 38 -6.03 5.04 -18.62
CA VAL A 38 -5.29 3.89 -19.15
C VAL A 38 -5.91 2.57 -18.66
N ARG A 39 -6.20 2.46 -17.36
CA ARG A 39 -6.81 1.25 -16.80
C ARG A 39 -8.24 1.04 -17.28
N LEU A 40 -9.00 2.11 -17.44
CA LEU A 40 -10.36 2.03 -17.95
C LEU A 40 -10.36 1.59 -19.42
N ALA A 41 -9.48 2.15 -20.25
CA ALA A 41 -9.33 1.74 -21.63
C ALA A 41 -8.95 0.25 -21.73
N TYR A 42 -7.95 -0.19 -20.94
CA TYR A 42 -7.57 -1.59 -20.85
C TYR A 42 -8.73 -2.48 -20.39
N LEU A 43 -9.46 -2.08 -19.36
CA LEU A 43 -10.56 -2.88 -18.82
C LEU A 43 -11.71 -3.02 -19.83
N VAL A 44 -12.03 -1.96 -20.55
CA VAL A 44 -13.03 -1.97 -21.63
C VAL A 44 -12.57 -2.90 -22.75
N GLU A 45 -11.33 -2.79 -23.22
CA GLU A 45 -10.78 -3.68 -24.23
C GLU A 45 -10.79 -5.15 -23.77
N TYR A 46 -10.34 -5.41 -22.54
CA TYR A 46 -10.31 -6.73 -21.94
C TYR A 46 -11.72 -7.35 -21.86
N SER A 47 -12.75 -6.54 -21.63
CA SER A 47 -14.14 -7.00 -21.57
C SER A 47 -14.73 -7.49 -22.89
N PHE A 48 -14.12 -7.13 -24.02
CA PHE A 48 -14.50 -7.66 -25.33
C PHE A 48 -13.65 -8.85 -25.76
N SER A 49 -12.67 -9.26 -24.95
CA SER A 49 -11.79 -10.38 -25.28
C SER A 49 -12.37 -11.71 -24.79
N ASP A 50 -12.03 -12.80 -25.48
CA ASP A 50 -12.37 -14.17 -25.06
C ASP A 50 -11.78 -14.55 -23.69
N TRP A 51 -10.83 -13.76 -23.19
CA TRP A 51 -10.16 -13.97 -21.92
C TRP A 51 -10.89 -13.34 -20.72
N TRP A 52 -11.95 -12.55 -20.95
CA TRP A 52 -12.67 -11.84 -19.89
C TRP A 52 -13.17 -12.76 -18.77
N ASP A 53 -13.72 -13.92 -19.14
CA ASP A 53 -14.25 -14.93 -18.21
C ASP A 53 -13.26 -16.08 -17.96
N ALA A 54 -12.10 -16.07 -18.63
CA ALA A 54 -11.10 -17.12 -18.55
C ALA A 54 -10.23 -16.98 -17.28
N LEU A 55 -10.80 -17.30 -16.12
CA LEU A 55 -10.11 -17.28 -14.83
C LEU A 55 -9.18 -18.49 -14.67
N ILE A 56 -7.96 -18.38 -15.21
CA ILE A 56 -6.99 -19.48 -15.24
C ILE A 56 -6.08 -19.42 -14.01
N MET A 57 -5.83 -20.58 -13.36
CA MET A 57 -4.95 -20.70 -12.19
C MET A 57 -5.43 -19.91 -10.97
N ASP A 58 -4.65 -18.91 -10.52
CA ASP A 58 -4.89 -18.21 -9.26
C ASP A 58 -6.19 -17.38 -9.25
N PRO A 59 -6.52 -16.57 -10.28
CA PRO A 59 -7.82 -15.93 -10.42
C PRO A 59 -9.01 -16.89 -10.25
N GLY A 60 -8.96 -18.06 -10.90
CA GLY A 60 -10.02 -19.08 -10.82
C GLY A 60 -10.15 -19.64 -9.41
N ASN A 61 -9.02 -20.04 -8.80
CA ASN A 61 -8.99 -20.53 -7.42
C ASN A 61 -9.52 -19.49 -6.42
N HIS A 62 -9.19 -18.21 -6.60
CA HIS A 62 -9.70 -17.13 -5.75
C HIS A 62 -11.21 -16.96 -5.92
N TRP A 63 -11.70 -16.99 -7.15
CA TRP A 63 -13.11 -16.80 -7.46
C TRP A 63 -13.98 -17.96 -6.97
N ASP A 64 -13.55 -19.20 -7.18
CA ASP A 64 -14.25 -20.40 -6.72
C ASP A 64 -14.36 -20.42 -5.19
N LEU A 65 -13.25 -20.15 -4.49
CA LEU A 65 -13.24 -20.12 -3.04
C LEU A 65 -14.09 -18.96 -2.50
N ALA A 66 -14.06 -17.80 -3.16
CA ALA A 66 -14.94 -16.68 -2.83
C ALA A 66 -16.43 -17.05 -2.98
N GLY A 67 -16.78 -17.87 -3.98
CA GLY A 67 -18.13 -18.41 -4.16
C GLY A 67 -18.58 -19.30 -3.02
N ARG A 68 -17.70 -20.21 -2.56
CA ARG A 68 -17.97 -21.07 -1.40
C ARG A 68 -18.16 -20.26 -0.12
N ILE A 69 -17.31 -19.25 0.10
CA ILE A 69 -17.45 -18.33 1.24
C ILE A 69 -18.79 -17.58 1.14
N ALA A 70 -19.15 -17.07 -0.03
CA ALA A 70 -20.42 -16.36 -0.26
C ALA A 70 -21.65 -17.26 -0.04
N ALA A 71 -21.54 -18.57 -0.33
CA ALA A 71 -22.59 -19.56 -0.08
C ALA A 71 -22.71 -19.99 1.40
N GLY A 72 -21.77 -19.58 2.26
CA GLY A 72 -21.75 -19.92 3.69
C GLY A 72 -20.93 -21.16 4.06
N ASP A 73 -20.24 -21.78 3.10
CA ASP A 73 -19.39 -22.96 3.33
C ASP A 73 -18.07 -22.60 4.06
N GLY A 74 -17.77 -21.30 4.16
CA GLY A 74 -16.52 -20.79 4.70
C GLY A 74 -15.30 -21.15 3.83
N MET A 75 -14.10 -20.97 4.39
CA MET A 75 -12.84 -21.30 3.69
C MET A 75 -12.52 -22.81 3.65
N GLY A 76 -13.24 -23.62 4.42
CA GLY A 76 -12.92 -25.03 4.60
C GLY A 76 -11.50 -25.29 5.15
N PRO A 77 -10.97 -26.52 5.01
CA PRO A 77 -9.64 -26.89 5.53
C PRO A 77 -8.46 -26.20 4.82
N TYR A 78 -8.71 -25.50 3.70
CA TYR A 78 -7.68 -24.80 2.92
C TYR A 78 -7.45 -23.34 3.37
N ALA A 79 -8.12 -22.90 4.44
CA ALA A 79 -7.99 -21.55 5.00
C ALA A 79 -6.54 -21.12 5.29
N PHE A 80 -5.65 -22.08 5.53
CA PHE A 80 -4.25 -21.82 5.87
C PHE A 80 -3.30 -21.64 4.68
N PHE A 81 -3.74 -21.95 3.45
CA PHE A 81 -2.85 -21.91 2.27
C PHE A 81 -2.87 -20.55 1.56
N ARG A 82 -3.91 -19.74 1.76
CA ARG A 82 -4.07 -18.43 1.12
C ARG A 82 -4.46 -17.37 2.15
N ALA A 83 -3.90 -16.19 1.98
CA ALA A 83 -4.16 -15.08 2.88
C ALA A 83 -5.63 -14.62 2.72
N PRO A 84 -6.39 -14.49 3.82
CA PRO A 84 -7.85 -14.50 3.76
C PRO A 84 -8.48 -13.20 3.26
N LEU A 85 -7.81 -12.05 3.39
CA LEU A 85 -8.44 -10.74 3.17
C LEU A 85 -9.01 -10.60 1.76
N TYR A 86 -8.23 -11.02 0.76
CA TYR A 86 -8.64 -10.92 -0.63
C TYR A 86 -9.84 -11.81 -0.94
N LEU A 87 -9.86 -13.03 -0.39
CA LEU A 87 -10.96 -13.99 -0.59
C LEU A 87 -12.26 -13.50 0.04
N TYR A 88 -12.21 -12.92 1.24
CA TYR A 88 -13.38 -12.31 1.87
C TYR A 88 -13.86 -11.05 1.14
N LEU A 89 -12.94 -10.25 0.60
CA LEU A 89 -13.29 -9.10 -0.23
C LEU A 89 -14.05 -9.55 -1.48
N LEU A 90 -13.54 -10.57 -2.19
CA LEU A 90 -14.21 -11.14 -3.36
C LEU A 90 -15.57 -11.75 -2.99
N ALA A 91 -15.64 -12.50 -1.89
CA ALA A 91 -16.90 -13.10 -1.44
C ALA A 91 -17.94 -12.02 -1.13
N GLY A 92 -17.56 -10.94 -0.45
CA GLY A 92 -18.46 -9.81 -0.17
C GLY A 92 -18.97 -9.13 -1.45
N LEU A 93 -18.09 -8.91 -2.42
CA LEU A 93 -18.50 -8.38 -3.73
C LEU A 93 -19.45 -9.33 -4.45
N ARG A 94 -19.19 -10.64 -4.38
CA ARG A 94 -20.03 -11.67 -5.00
C ARG A 94 -21.41 -11.78 -4.33
N VAL A 95 -21.50 -11.60 -3.02
CA VAL A 95 -22.79 -11.53 -2.29
C VAL A 95 -23.64 -10.35 -2.76
N VAL A 96 -23.01 -9.19 -2.99
CA VAL A 96 -23.74 -7.95 -3.34
C VAL A 96 -24.08 -7.88 -4.84
N PHE A 97 -23.17 -8.32 -5.71
CA PHE A 97 -23.24 -8.12 -7.16
C PHE A 97 -23.36 -9.41 -7.97
N GLY A 98 -23.43 -10.57 -7.32
CA GLY A 98 -23.49 -11.88 -7.97
C GLY A 98 -22.19 -12.29 -8.64
N ASP A 99 -22.30 -13.14 -9.66
CA ASP A 99 -21.14 -13.74 -10.36
C ASP A 99 -20.46 -12.80 -11.37
N SER A 100 -20.78 -11.51 -11.34
CA SER A 100 -20.18 -10.52 -12.23
C SER A 100 -18.74 -10.21 -11.81
N LEU A 101 -17.81 -10.23 -12.77
CA LEU A 101 -16.40 -9.87 -12.56
C LEU A 101 -16.16 -8.34 -12.57
N TRP A 102 -17.13 -7.57 -13.08
CA TRP A 102 -17.03 -6.11 -13.19
C TRP A 102 -16.76 -5.40 -11.86
N PRO A 103 -17.48 -5.64 -10.76
CA PRO A 103 -17.27 -4.94 -9.49
C PRO A 103 -15.85 -5.12 -8.95
N VAL A 104 -15.29 -6.32 -9.09
CA VAL A 104 -13.94 -6.64 -8.63
C VAL A 104 -12.90 -5.86 -9.43
N ARG A 105 -12.97 -5.95 -10.77
CA ARG A 105 -12.01 -5.28 -11.66
C ARG A 105 -12.12 -3.75 -11.57
N VAL A 106 -13.32 -3.21 -11.43
CA VAL A 106 -13.54 -1.77 -11.20
C VAL A 106 -12.96 -1.32 -9.86
N LEU A 107 -13.14 -2.08 -8.79
CA LEU A 107 -12.51 -1.78 -7.50
C LEU A 107 -10.99 -1.76 -7.63
N GLN A 108 -10.39 -2.78 -8.26
CA GLN A 108 -8.95 -2.85 -8.45
C GLN A 108 -8.42 -1.74 -9.36
N LEU A 109 -9.16 -1.33 -10.38
CA LEU A 109 -8.86 -0.16 -11.19
C LEU A 109 -8.73 1.11 -10.34
N PHE A 110 -9.66 1.34 -9.40
CA PHE A 110 -9.59 2.49 -8.49
C PHE A 110 -8.39 2.38 -7.54
N LEU A 111 -8.11 1.19 -7.01
CA LEU A 111 -6.94 0.95 -6.16
C LEU A 111 -5.63 1.21 -6.93
N GLY A 112 -5.51 0.71 -8.16
CA GLY A 112 -4.35 0.92 -9.02
C GLY A 112 -4.16 2.38 -9.41
N ALA A 113 -5.23 3.12 -9.71
CA ALA A 113 -5.17 4.55 -9.93
C ALA A 113 -4.71 5.30 -8.67
N ALA A 114 -5.23 4.92 -7.50
CA ALA A 114 -4.81 5.49 -6.22
C ALA A 114 -3.32 5.22 -5.94
N VAL A 115 -2.81 4.03 -6.24
CA VAL A 115 -1.37 3.70 -6.15
C VAL A 115 -0.54 4.69 -6.96
N CYS A 116 -0.94 5.01 -8.19
CA CYS A 116 -0.22 5.98 -9.03
C CYS A 116 -0.15 7.38 -8.37
N GLY A 117 -1.25 7.83 -7.77
CA GLY A 117 -1.28 9.07 -6.99
C GLY A 117 -0.40 9.02 -5.74
N MET A 118 -0.33 7.86 -5.06
CA MET A 118 0.55 7.65 -3.91
C MET A 118 2.03 7.66 -4.31
N VAL A 119 2.39 7.04 -5.46
CA VAL A 119 3.75 7.09 -6.03
C VAL A 119 4.16 8.54 -6.28
N PHE A 120 3.29 9.34 -6.92
CA PHE A 120 3.55 10.76 -7.13
C PHE A 120 3.75 11.50 -5.80
N THR A 121 2.87 11.26 -4.84
CA THR A 121 2.90 11.95 -3.54
C THR A 121 4.16 11.63 -2.73
N LEU A 122 4.52 10.35 -2.63
CA LEU A 122 5.75 9.91 -1.96
C LEU A 122 6.99 10.40 -2.71
N GLY A 123 6.99 10.28 -4.04
CA GLY A 123 8.10 10.75 -4.87
C GLY A 123 8.40 12.23 -4.67
N ARG A 124 7.36 13.08 -4.58
CA ARG A 124 7.54 14.52 -4.34
C ARG A 124 8.16 14.83 -2.99
N ARG A 125 7.87 14.01 -1.98
CA ARG A 125 8.35 14.20 -0.61
C ARG A 125 9.75 13.66 -0.40
N LEU A 126 10.09 12.56 -1.06
CA LEU A 126 11.36 11.86 -0.89
C LEU A 126 12.43 12.26 -1.92
N LEU A 127 12.02 12.79 -3.08
CA LEU A 127 12.89 13.12 -4.21
C LEU A 127 12.64 14.55 -4.68
N SER A 128 12.27 14.74 -5.96
CA SER A 128 11.95 16.04 -6.56
C SER A 128 10.63 15.98 -7.35
N PRO A 129 9.96 17.12 -7.59
CA PRO A 129 8.70 17.16 -8.33
C PRO A 129 8.77 16.54 -9.73
N ALA A 130 9.88 16.79 -10.45
CA ALA A 130 10.09 16.24 -11.78
C ALA A 130 10.24 14.70 -11.75
N LEU A 131 11.08 14.16 -10.84
CA LEU A 131 11.28 12.72 -10.70
C LEU A 131 10.00 12.01 -10.23
N ALA A 132 9.25 12.65 -9.34
CA ALA A 132 7.96 12.14 -8.88
C ALA A 132 6.94 12.04 -10.02
N PHE A 133 6.85 13.07 -10.85
CA PHE A 133 5.95 13.07 -12.00
C PHE A 133 6.35 12.01 -13.02
N VAL A 134 7.62 11.94 -13.40
CA VAL A 134 8.12 10.94 -14.36
C VAL A 134 7.92 9.53 -13.82
N GLY A 135 8.29 9.26 -12.57
CA GLY A 135 8.12 7.94 -11.96
C GLY A 135 6.65 7.51 -11.87
N ALA A 136 5.76 8.41 -11.47
CA ALA A 136 4.34 8.13 -11.43
C ALA A 136 3.73 7.95 -12.82
N LEU A 137 4.18 8.72 -13.82
CA LEU A 137 3.75 8.57 -15.21
C LEU A 137 4.17 7.22 -15.78
N ILE A 138 5.43 6.83 -15.59
CA ILE A 138 5.93 5.51 -15.99
C ILE A 138 5.08 4.42 -15.34
N TYR A 139 4.87 4.48 -14.03
CA TYR A 139 4.06 3.48 -13.31
C TYR A 139 2.59 3.44 -13.77
N SER A 140 2.02 4.60 -14.11
CA SER A 140 0.62 4.73 -14.59
C SER A 140 0.40 4.06 -15.94
N CYS A 141 1.41 4.09 -16.81
CA CYS A 141 1.36 3.58 -18.17
C CYS A 141 2.07 2.23 -18.36
N TRP A 142 2.76 1.72 -17.33
CA TRP A 142 3.45 0.44 -17.40
C TRP A 142 2.45 -0.71 -17.49
N TRP A 143 2.67 -1.63 -18.43
CA TRP A 143 1.70 -2.68 -18.74
C TRP A 143 1.47 -3.64 -17.56
N VAL A 144 2.50 -3.91 -16.75
CA VAL A 144 2.43 -4.89 -15.64
C VAL A 144 1.35 -4.51 -14.61
N PRO A 145 1.38 -3.34 -13.93
CA PRO A 145 0.34 -2.99 -12.98
C PRO A 145 -1.04 -2.89 -13.62
N VAL A 146 -1.14 -2.38 -14.86
CA VAL A 146 -2.42 -2.29 -15.58
C VAL A 146 -3.02 -3.68 -15.82
N TYR A 147 -2.19 -4.65 -16.24
CA TYR A 147 -2.59 -6.04 -16.42
C TYR A 147 -3.04 -6.68 -15.11
N PHE A 148 -2.22 -6.60 -14.06
CA PHE A 148 -2.53 -7.20 -12.75
C PHE A 148 -3.76 -6.55 -12.09
N ASP A 149 -4.04 -5.28 -12.34
CA ASP A 149 -5.27 -4.61 -11.88
C ASP A 149 -6.54 -5.17 -12.54
N GLY A 150 -6.44 -5.77 -13.73
CA GLY A 150 -7.53 -6.47 -14.40
C GLY A 150 -7.71 -7.93 -13.98
N GLU A 151 -6.71 -8.51 -13.30
CA GLU A 151 -6.71 -9.90 -12.87
C GLU A 151 -7.21 -10.06 -11.43
N LEU A 152 -7.88 -11.16 -11.12
CA LEU A 152 -8.41 -11.40 -9.78
C LEU A 152 -7.32 -11.91 -8.83
N LEU A 153 -6.37 -11.01 -8.52
CA LEU A 153 -5.16 -11.28 -7.79
C LEU A 153 -4.98 -10.37 -6.56
N THR A 154 -4.19 -10.84 -5.61
CA THR A 154 -3.87 -10.13 -4.37
C THR A 154 -2.96 -8.90 -4.58
N GLU A 155 -2.40 -8.74 -5.77
CA GLU A 155 -1.26 -7.91 -6.09
C GLU A 155 -1.63 -6.42 -6.05
N SER A 156 -2.77 -6.07 -6.64
CA SER A 156 -3.32 -4.72 -6.64
C SER A 156 -3.67 -4.23 -5.22
N PRO A 157 -4.49 -4.96 -4.43
CA PRO A 157 -4.78 -4.54 -3.06
C PRO A 157 -3.53 -4.56 -2.16
N ALA A 158 -2.61 -5.52 -2.32
CA ALA A 158 -1.36 -5.55 -1.56
C ALA A 158 -0.49 -4.32 -1.87
N THR A 159 -0.35 -3.94 -3.16
CA THR A 159 0.43 -2.77 -3.56
C THR A 159 -0.18 -1.48 -3.02
N PHE A 160 -1.51 -1.37 -3.06
CA PHE A 160 -2.24 -0.25 -2.46
C PHE A 160 -1.98 -0.15 -0.95
N LEU A 161 -2.15 -1.24 -0.20
CA LEU A 161 -1.92 -1.28 1.25
C LEU A 161 -0.46 -0.95 1.59
N ASN A 162 0.49 -1.45 0.81
CA ASN A 162 1.91 -1.17 1.01
C ASN A 162 2.26 0.31 0.81
N LEU A 163 1.75 0.96 -0.24
CA LEU A 163 2.00 2.39 -0.43
C LEU A 163 1.25 3.26 0.58
N LEU A 164 0.05 2.86 0.97
CA LEU A 164 -0.69 3.52 2.05
C LEU A 164 0.09 3.42 3.37
N LEU A 165 0.67 2.26 3.68
CA LEU A 165 1.54 2.06 4.84
C LEU A 165 2.71 3.06 4.82
N LEU A 166 3.42 3.16 3.70
CA LEU A 166 4.54 4.09 3.56
C LEU A 166 4.10 5.55 3.77
N LEU A 167 2.97 5.95 3.18
CA LEU A 167 2.41 7.29 3.38
C LEU A 167 2.04 7.57 4.84
N LEU A 168 1.44 6.60 5.53
CA LEU A 168 1.07 6.76 6.95
C LEU A 168 2.30 6.86 7.86
N LEU A 169 3.34 6.08 7.58
CA LEU A 169 4.63 6.18 8.30
C LEU A 169 5.31 7.53 8.06
N ASP A 170 5.30 8.01 6.83
CA ASP A 170 5.85 9.31 6.44
C ASP A 170 5.07 10.47 7.10
N ARG A 171 3.73 10.37 7.20
CA ARG A 171 2.92 11.32 7.98
C ARG A 171 3.17 11.26 9.49
N ALA A 172 3.44 10.07 10.03
CA ALA A 172 3.79 9.91 11.43
C ALA A 172 5.11 10.61 11.80
N ASP A 173 6.04 10.73 10.85
CA ASP A 173 7.32 11.41 11.04
C ASP A 173 7.21 12.95 10.93
N GLU A 174 6.15 13.48 10.32
CA GLU A 174 5.90 14.92 10.24
C GLU A 174 5.04 15.46 11.38
N ASP A 175 3.92 14.79 11.65
CA ASP A 175 2.91 15.29 12.60
C ASP A 175 3.18 14.73 14.00
N GLY A 176 4.12 15.36 14.69
CA GLY A 176 4.53 14.94 16.03
C GLY A 176 3.40 14.91 17.07
N GLN A 177 2.32 15.68 16.87
CA GLN A 177 1.18 15.69 17.79
C GLN A 177 0.23 14.50 17.56
N ARG A 178 0.03 14.11 16.29
CA ARG A 178 -0.84 12.98 15.92
C ARG A 178 -0.07 11.70 15.59
N GLN A 179 1.25 11.68 15.78
CA GLN A 179 2.14 10.58 15.46
C GLN A 179 1.59 9.21 15.88
N LYS A 180 1.08 9.08 17.12
CA LYS A 180 0.52 7.82 17.63
C LYS A 180 -0.66 7.28 16.81
N TRP A 181 -1.50 8.16 16.28
CA TRP A 181 -2.67 7.78 15.47
C TRP A 181 -2.25 7.40 14.06
N TRP A 182 -1.28 8.11 13.49
CA TRP A 182 -0.66 7.73 12.22
C TRP A 182 0.03 6.36 12.32
N LEU A 183 0.75 6.10 13.42
CA LEU A 183 1.36 4.79 13.69
C LEU A 183 0.32 3.69 13.94
N ALA A 184 -0.80 3.98 14.59
CA ALA A 184 -1.90 3.02 14.72
C ALA A 184 -2.49 2.66 13.34
N GLY A 185 -2.74 3.66 12.49
CA GLY A 185 -3.21 3.45 11.12
C GLY A 185 -2.18 2.71 10.25
N ALA A 186 -0.90 3.03 10.39
CA ALA A 186 0.19 2.32 9.73
C ALA A 186 0.24 0.85 10.18
N GLY A 187 0.12 0.59 11.50
CA GLY A 187 0.03 -0.75 12.05
C GLY A 187 -1.14 -1.52 11.45
N LEU A 188 -2.35 -0.96 11.49
CA LEU A 188 -3.55 -1.57 10.90
C LEU A 188 -3.36 -1.91 9.42
N THR A 189 -2.77 -0.99 8.66
CA THR A 189 -2.49 -1.18 7.23
C THR A 189 -1.46 -2.28 7.00
N ALA A 190 -0.41 -2.36 7.85
CA ALA A 190 0.58 -3.43 7.79
C ALA A 190 -0.03 -4.80 8.12
N GLY A 191 -0.93 -4.87 9.11
CA GLY A 191 -1.68 -6.07 9.45
C GLY A 191 -2.60 -6.53 8.30
N LEU A 192 -3.36 -5.60 7.71
CA LEU A 192 -4.20 -5.88 6.54
C LEU A 192 -3.37 -6.34 5.34
N SER A 193 -2.21 -5.72 5.13
CA SER A 193 -1.29 -6.17 4.09
C SER A 193 -0.75 -7.56 4.40
N ALA A 194 -0.49 -7.91 5.67
CA ALA A 194 0.04 -9.22 6.05
C ALA A 194 -0.96 -10.34 5.79
N VAL A 195 -2.25 -10.09 6.05
CA VAL A 195 -3.35 -11.03 5.71
C VAL A 195 -3.73 -11.01 4.22
N THR A 196 -3.01 -10.25 3.40
CA THR A 196 -3.06 -10.29 1.93
C THR A 196 -1.81 -10.99 1.36
N ARG A 197 -0.63 -10.57 1.82
CA ARG A 197 0.68 -11.09 1.43
C ARG A 197 1.60 -11.03 2.67
N PRO A 198 1.97 -12.18 3.27
CA PRO A 198 2.69 -12.20 4.56
C PRO A 198 4.14 -11.73 4.47
N ASN A 199 4.72 -11.57 3.27
CA ASN A 199 6.06 -11.03 3.07
C ASN A 199 6.24 -9.61 3.66
N ILE A 200 5.16 -8.85 3.82
CA ILE A 200 5.19 -7.53 4.45
C ILE A 200 5.57 -7.58 5.94
N LEU A 201 5.43 -8.74 6.60
CA LEU A 201 5.81 -8.89 8.01
C LEU A 201 7.29 -8.60 8.23
N LEU A 202 8.16 -8.93 7.27
CA LEU A 202 9.58 -8.58 7.36
C LEU A 202 9.79 -7.07 7.44
N PHE A 203 9.06 -6.31 6.61
CA PHE A 203 9.08 -4.85 6.65
C PHE A 203 8.47 -4.30 7.95
N ALA A 204 7.34 -4.85 8.40
CA ALA A 204 6.70 -4.45 9.65
C ALA A 204 7.61 -4.71 10.88
N THR A 205 8.35 -5.82 10.89
CA THR A 205 9.39 -6.10 11.90
C THR A 205 10.50 -5.05 11.85
N ALA A 206 11.02 -4.73 10.66
CA ALA A 206 12.03 -3.69 10.50
C ALA A 206 11.53 -2.32 11.02
N VAL A 207 10.30 -1.93 10.69
CA VAL A 207 9.67 -0.70 11.20
C VAL A 207 9.58 -0.73 12.73
N THR A 208 9.13 -1.83 13.32
CA THR A 208 9.03 -1.99 14.78
C THR A 208 10.40 -1.83 15.45
N LEU A 209 11.45 -2.44 14.87
CA LEU A 209 12.81 -2.31 15.37
C LEU A 209 13.31 -0.85 15.29
N VAL A 210 13.07 -0.16 14.17
CA VAL A 210 13.44 1.25 14.01
C VAL A 210 12.72 2.14 15.03
N LEU A 211 11.42 1.92 15.26
CA LEU A 211 10.66 2.65 16.27
C LEU A 211 11.18 2.34 17.70
N GLY A 212 11.55 1.10 17.98
CA GLY A 212 12.18 0.69 19.23
C GLY A 212 13.54 1.39 19.47
N VAL A 213 14.41 1.41 18.46
CA VAL A 213 15.70 2.12 18.52
C VAL A 213 15.49 3.62 18.73
N ARG A 214 14.55 4.24 18.01
CA ARG A 214 14.19 5.66 18.19
C ARG A 214 13.67 5.94 19.61
N CYS A 215 12.89 5.03 20.19
CA CYS A 215 12.42 5.11 21.57
C CYS A 215 13.57 5.08 22.57
N VAL A 216 14.51 4.12 22.43
CA VAL A 216 15.68 4.02 23.32
C VAL A 216 16.58 5.25 23.20
N ALA A 217 16.81 5.74 21.97
CA ALA A 217 17.59 6.94 21.74
C ALA A 217 16.95 8.18 22.39
N ARG A 218 15.63 8.37 22.27
CA ARG A 218 14.91 9.49 22.93
C ARG A 218 14.92 9.39 24.45
N LEU A 219 14.80 8.18 25.01
CA LEU A 219 14.95 7.97 26.44
C LEU A 219 16.36 8.38 26.93
N ARG A 220 17.42 7.94 26.23
CA ARG A 220 18.81 8.25 26.61
C ARG A 220 19.18 9.73 26.45
N LEU A 221 18.70 10.37 25.37
CA LEU A 221 19.09 11.74 25.03
C LEU A 221 18.23 12.82 25.69
N ARG A 222 16.93 12.55 25.91
CA ARG A 222 15.95 13.55 26.37
C ARG A 222 15.19 13.15 27.63
N GLY A 223 15.37 11.91 28.14
CA GLY A 223 14.56 11.38 29.24
C GLY A 223 13.11 11.07 28.87
N GLU A 224 12.73 11.25 27.60
CA GLU A 224 11.36 11.09 27.11
C GLU A 224 11.14 9.69 26.53
N TRP A 225 10.40 8.84 27.25
CA TRP A 225 10.10 7.46 26.80
C TRP A 225 8.63 7.20 26.49
N ARG A 226 7.71 7.91 27.16
CA ARG A 226 6.27 7.63 27.07
C ARG A 226 5.70 7.80 25.66
N GLY A 227 5.97 8.93 25.00
CA GLY A 227 5.46 9.21 23.66
C GLY A 227 5.93 8.20 22.60
N PRO A 228 7.25 7.98 22.45
CA PRO A 228 7.80 7.00 21.52
C PRO A 228 7.32 5.57 21.80
N LEU A 229 7.28 5.15 23.08
CA LEU A 229 6.80 3.82 23.46
C LEU A 229 5.33 3.63 23.06
N VAL A 230 4.46 4.61 23.35
CA VAL A 230 3.04 4.55 22.95
C VAL A 230 2.92 4.44 21.43
N GLY A 231 3.73 5.18 20.65
CA GLY A 231 3.76 5.06 19.20
C GLY A 231 4.10 3.65 18.71
N THR A 232 5.17 3.06 19.26
CA THR A 232 5.58 1.68 18.93
C THR A 232 4.49 0.67 19.28
N VAL A 233 3.90 0.78 20.48
CA VAL A 233 2.81 -0.11 20.92
C VAL A 233 1.60 0.03 20.00
N MET A 234 1.22 1.25 19.62
CA MET A 234 0.09 1.49 18.70
C MET A 234 0.32 0.85 17.33
N PHE A 235 1.54 0.91 16.79
CA PHE A 235 1.88 0.23 15.55
C PHE A 235 1.76 -1.31 15.68
N VAL A 236 2.35 -1.88 16.74
CA VAL A 236 2.34 -3.34 16.97
C VAL A 236 0.92 -3.86 17.19
N VAL A 237 0.13 -3.19 18.04
CA VAL A 237 -1.27 -3.54 18.28
C VAL A 237 -2.08 -3.39 16.99
N GLY A 238 -1.88 -2.31 16.25
CA GLY A 238 -2.52 -2.11 14.95
C GLY A 238 -2.22 -3.24 13.97
N ALA A 239 -0.96 -3.68 13.89
CA ALA A 239 -0.55 -4.78 13.01
C ALA A 239 -1.08 -6.13 13.46
N GLY A 240 -1.18 -6.37 14.77
CA GLY A 240 -1.72 -7.61 15.33
C GLY A 240 -3.22 -7.76 15.13
N LEU A 241 -4.00 -6.68 15.12
CA LEU A 241 -5.46 -6.73 15.06
C LEU A 241 -6.02 -7.50 13.83
N PRO A 242 -5.58 -7.23 12.59
CA PRO A 242 -6.03 -7.99 11.42
C PRO A 242 -5.50 -9.42 11.38
N VAL A 243 -4.33 -9.68 11.98
CA VAL A 243 -3.64 -10.97 11.93
C VAL A 243 -4.20 -11.95 12.95
N ALA A 244 -4.59 -11.47 14.13
CA ALA A 244 -5.07 -12.27 15.26
C ALA A 244 -6.22 -13.25 14.93
N PRO A 245 -7.27 -12.90 14.15
CA PRO A 245 -8.33 -13.85 13.83
C PRO A 245 -7.92 -14.91 12.78
N VAL A 246 -6.73 -14.78 12.18
CA VAL A 246 -6.23 -15.64 11.09
C VAL A 246 -5.18 -16.64 11.58
N THR A 247 -4.68 -16.48 12.81
CA THR A 247 -3.69 -17.33 13.48
C THR A 247 -4.32 -18.12 14.62
#